data_AF-A0A417ZA38-F1
#
_entry.id   AF-A0A417ZA38-F1
#
_cell.length_a   1.000
_cell.length_b   1.000
_cell.length_c   1.000
_cell.angle_alpha   90.00
_cell.angle_beta   90.00
_cell.angle_gamma   90.00
#
_symmetry.space_group_name_H-M   'P 1'
#
loop_
_entity.id
_entity.type
_entity.pdbx_description
1 polymer ?
#
loop_
_entity_poly.entity_id
_entity_poly.type
_entity_poly.pdbx_seq_one_letter_code
_entity_poly.pdbx_strand_id
1 'polypeptide(L)'
;MYRRLLDARSASQTAPEEDDLLRAEEKIAHFVRANWRFDQMPYLELLANLQHFRGPTRMLDVSLSPLVALWFAVEEQHSELDGADGRIFAFDVTNRRVQLDAKWNTYDVPWSGSGANTPWCRDLPLLWRPPSYNERIPAQQSGFLLAGVPKVYAGGNAQYRKAPGTSGDFWRINEVRRATSVPTKMVDRSGKALQRATEPTLTIRITAEAKVEIRRRLERDYGYNPATMYPDLFGMAAEVRQAVDNAALLK
;
A
#
# COMPACT_ATOMS: atom_id res chain seq x y z
N MET A 1 -6.08 2.56 7.18
CA MET A 1 -6.79 2.02 8.37
C MET A 1 -5.86 1.32 9.36
N TYR A 2 -5.08 0.30 8.94
CA TYR A 2 -4.21 -0.47 9.82
C TYR A 2 -3.28 0.40 10.70
N ARG A 3 -2.64 1.41 10.11
CA ARG A 3 -1.80 2.36 10.85
C ARG A 3 -2.54 3.03 12.02
N ARG A 4 -3.78 3.48 11.81
CA ARG A 4 -4.59 4.08 12.89
C ARG A 4 -4.91 3.09 14.01
N LEU A 5 -5.18 1.82 13.67
CA LEU A 5 -5.38 0.77 14.68
C LEU A 5 -4.09 0.48 15.44
N LEU A 6 -2.95 0.56 14.77
CA LEU A 6 -1.63 0.38 15.39
C LEU A 6 -1.28 1.56 16.31
N ASP A 7 -1.50 2.79 15.87
CA ASP A 7 -1.22 4.02 16.63
C ASP A 7 -2.10 4.13 17.89
N ALA A 8 -3.30 3.55 17.85
CA ALA A 8 -4.17 3.42 19.01
C ALA A 8 -3.69 2.37 20.04
N ARG A 9 -2.61 1.62 19.75
CA ARG A 9 -2.04 0.62 20.65
C ARG A 9 -0.67 1.06 21.16
N SER A 10 -0.39 0.79 22.42
CA SER A 10 0.94 0.99 22.99
C SER A 10 1.98 0.03 22.39
N ALA A 11 3.26 0.33 22.60
CA ALA A 11 4.36 -0.56 22.21
C ALA A 11 4.32 -1.92 22.93
N SER A 12 3.73 -1.99 24.14
CA SER A 12 3.60 -3.21 24.93
C SER A 12 2.43 -4.10 24.52
N GLN A 13 1.41 -3.54 23.85
CA GLN A 13 0.28 -4.32 23.34
C GLN A 13 0.67 -5.17 22.13
N THR A 14 -0.15 -6.15 21.75
CA THR A 14 0.02 -6.84 20.47
C THR A 14 -0.39 -5.93 19.32
N ALA A 15 0.33 -5.97 18.21
CA ALA A 15 -0.07 -5.27 16.99
C ALA A 15 -1.43 -5.78 16.48
N PRO A 16 -2.19 -4.99 15.71
CA PRO A 16 -3.49 -5.41 15.19
C PRO A 16 -3.39 -6.74 14.43
N GLU A 17 -4.38 -7.60 14.61
CA GLU A 17 -4.52 -8.84 13.87
C GLU A 17 -5.55 -8.71 12.74
N GLU A 18 -5.69 -9.75 11.90
CA GLU A 18 -6.65 -9.73 10.79
C GLU A 18 -8.08 -9.48 11.28
N ASP A 19 -8.47 -10.11 12.39
CA ASP A 19 -9.83 -9.97 12.93
C ASP A 19 -10.09 -8.55 13.46
N ASP A 20 -9.05 -7.86 13.95
CA ASP A 20 -9.18 -6.46 14.36
C ASP A 20 -9.42 -5.55 13.15
N LEU A 21 -8.69 -5.83 12.06
CA LEU A 21 -8.82 -5.09 10.81
C LEU A 21 -10.18 -5.34 10.16
N LEU A 22 -10.61 -6.61 10.09
CA LEU A 22 -11.91 -7.01 9.55
C LEU A 22 -13.07 -6.38 10.31
N ARG A 23 -13.06 -6.42 11.65
CA ARG A 23 -14.11 -5.77 12.46
C ARG A 23 -14.17 -4.25 12.22
N ALA A 24 -13.03 -3.60 12.01
CA ALA A 24 -12.99 -2.18 11.69
C ALA A 24 -13.60 -1.89 10.31
N GLU A 25 -13.31 -2.74 9.32
CA GLU A 25 -13.88 -2.64 7.97
C GLU A 25 -15.38 -2.82 7.95
N GLU A 26 -15.89 -3.85 8.63
CA GLU A 26 -17.31 -4.13 8.71
C GLU A 26 -18.06 -2.96 9.34
N LYS A 27 -17.50 -2.34 10.39
CA LYS A 27 -18.06 -1.13 11.01
C LYS A 27 -18.06 0.07 10.06
N ILE A 28 -16.98 0.28 9.31
CA ILE A 28 -16.90 1.37 8.32
C ILE A 28 -17.92 1.15 7.20
N ALA A 29 -17.97 -0.07 6.64
CA ALA A 29 -18.90 -0.41 5.58
C ALA A 29 -20.36 -0.25 6.04
N HIS A 30 -20.68 -0.74 7.24
CA HIS A 30 -22.00 -0.56 7.84
C HIS A 30 -22.32 0.93 8.04
N PHE A 31 -21.40 1.72 8.60
CA PHE A 31 -21.59 3.16 8.79
C PHE A 31 -21.89 3.88 7.48
N VAL A 32 -21.12 3.59 6.42
CA VAL A 32 -21.31 4.23 5.12
C VAL A 32 -22.62 3.79 4.47
N ARG A 33 -22.95 2.49 4.48
CA ARG A 33 -24.20 1.98 3.89
C ARG A 33 -25.44 2.51 4.63
N ALA A 34 -25.43 2.51 5.96
CA ALA A 34 -26.57 2.92 6.76
C ALA A 34 -26.81 4.43 6.78
N ASN A 35 -25.75 5.25 6.79
CA ASN A 35 -25.87 6.70 7.01
C ASN A 35 -25.69 7.53 5.73
N TRP A 36 -24.96 7.02 4.74
CA TRP A 36 -24.58 7.79 3.54
C TRP A 36 -25.20 7.26 2.24
N ARG A 37 -26.08 6.25 2.32
CA ARG A 37 -26.87 5.72 1.18
C ARG A 37 -26.02 5.23 0.00
N PHE A 38 -24.84 4.67 0.28
CA PHE A 38 -24.02 3.95 -0.70
C PHE A 38 -24.25 2.44 -0.63
N ASP A 39 -25.48 2.02 -0.32
CA ASP A 39 -25.88 0.62 -0.22
C ASP A 39 -25.75 -0.15 -1.55
N GLN A 40 -25.90 0.54 -2.68
CA GLN A 40 -25.78 -0.03 -4.03
C GLN A 40 -24.36 -0.05 -4.60
N MET A 41 -23.34 0.38 -3.85
CA MET A 41 -21.95 0.34 -4.31
C MET A 41 -21.27 -0.97 -3.88
N PRO A 42 -20.67 -1.74 -4.80
CA PRO A 42 -19.86 -2.90 -4.47
C PRO A 42 -18.71 -2.55 -3.52
N TYR A 43 -18.32 -3.51 -2.67
CA TYR A 43 -17.39 -3.27 -1.56
C TYR A 43 -16.02 -2.75 -2.00
N LEU A 44 -15.41 -3.31 -3.05
CA LEU A 44 -14.11 -2.83 -3.55
C LEU A 44 -14.20 -1.41 -4.11
N GLU A 45 -15.27 -1.09 -4.82
CA GLU A 45 -15.51 0.25 -5.34
C GLU A 45 -15.75 1.26 -4.22
N LEU A 46 -16.47 0.85 -3.17
CA LEU A 46 -16.63 1.64 -1.95
C LEU A 46 -15.28 1.95 -1.31
N LEU A 47 -14.40 0.97 -1.18
CA LEU A 47 -13.04 1.20 -0.65
C LEU A 47 -12.23 2.12 -1.57
N ALA A 48 -12.31 1.98 -2.90
CA ALA A 48 -11.61 2.87 -3.84
C ALA A 48 -12.03 4.33 -3.67
N ASN A 49 -13.33 4.58 -3.56
CA ASN A 49 -13.87 5.92 -3.33
C ASN A 49 -13.45 6.47 -1.96
N LEU A 50 -13.55 5.67 -0.90
CA LEU A 50 -13.09 6.08 0.43
C LEU A 50 -11.60 6.44 0.42
N GLN A 51 -10.74 5.59 -0.14
CA GLN A 51 -9.29 5.82 -0.22
C GLN A 51 -8.96 7.08 -1.02
N HIS A 52 -9.65 7.31 -2.14
CA HIS A 52 -9.47 8.50 -2.98
C HIS A 52 -9.66 9.80 -2.18
N PHE A 53 -10.66 9.83 -1.29
CA PHE A 53 -10.92 10.97 -0.40
C PHE A 53 -10.25 10.84 0.99
N ARG A 54 -9.14 10.10 1.08
CA ARG A 54 -8.33 9.89 2.31
C ARG A 54 -9.07 9.19 3.46
N GLY A 55 -10.17 8.51 3.17
CA GLY A 55 -10.87 7.61 4.07
C GLY A 55 -10.02 6.40 4.45
N PRO A 56 -10.14 5.88 5.68
CA PRO A 56 -9.31 4.77 6.13
C PRO A 56 -9.74 3.45 5.47
N THR A 57 -8.88 2.90 4.61
CA THR A 57 -9.07 1.53 4.06
C THR A 57 -7.89 0.62 4.38
N ARG A 58 -8.03 -0.69 4.09
CA ARG A 58 -6.89 -1.63 4.12
C ARG A 58 -5.99 -1.55 2.89
N MET A 59 -6.44 -0.90 1.83
CA MET A 59 -5.75 -0.91 0.55
C MET A 59 -4.44 -0.15 0.66
N LEU A 60 -3.42 -0.65 -0.03
CA LEU A 60 -2.19 0.09 -0.27
C LEU A 60 -2.15 0.50 -1.72
N ASP A 61 -1.98 1.80 -1.95
CA ASP A 61 -1.73 2.36 -3.28
C ASP A 61 -0.41 1.82 -3.84
N VAL A 62 -0.45 1.35 -5.08
CA VAL A 62 0.74 0.93 -5.82
C VAL A 62 0.66 1.41 -7.25
N SER A 63 1.83 1.58 -7.89
CA SER A 63 1.92 1.89 -9.30
C SER A 63 2.41 0.69 -10.09
N LEU A 64 1.84 0.51 -11.28
CA LEU A 64 2.31 -0.47 -12.27
C LEU A 64 3.49 0.05 -13.10
N SER A 65 3.85 1.34 -12.97
CA SER A 65 5.04 1.93 -13.59
C SER A 65 6.17 2.05 -12.56
N PRO A 66 7.37 1.51 -12.86
CA PRO A 66 8.52 1.70 -11.99
C PRO A 66 8.96 3.17 -11.90
N LEU A 67 8.72 3.97 -12.94
CA LEU A 67 9.07 5.40 -12.94
C LEU A 67 8.10 6.23 -12.10
N VAL A 68 6.81 5.89 -12.10
CA VAL A 68 5.84 6.54 -11.22
C VAL A 68 6.05 6.12 -9.76
N ALA A 69 6.34 4.84 -9.51
CA ALA A 69 6.77 4.39 -8.18
C ALA A 69 8.04 5.12 -7.70
N LEU A 70 8.98 5.37 -8.63
CA LEU A 70 10.18 6.16 -8.35
C LEU A 70 9.84 7.61 -8.00
N TRP A 71 8.90 8.25 -8.73
CA TRP A 71 8.40 9.57 -8.38
C TRP A 71 7.90 9.62 -6.93
N PHE A 72 7.00 8.72 -6.53
CA PHE A 72 6.48 8.70 -5.16
C PHE A 72 7.55 8.43 -4.10
N ALA A 73 8.62 7.71 -4.45
CA ALA A 73 9.72 7.46 -3.53
C ALA A 73 10.64 8.68 -3.33
N VAL A 74 10.54 9.69 -4.21
CA VAL A 74 11.38 10.90 -4.19
C VAL A 74 10.59 12.21 -4.16
N GLU A 75 9.26 12.22 -4.16
CA GLU A 75 8.47 13.46 -4.16
C GLU A 75 8.56 14.21 -2.82
N GLU A 76 8.36 15.53 -2.88
CA GLU A 76 8.52 16.44 -1.73
C GLU A 76 7.18 16.78 -1.04
N GLN A 77 6.17 15.91 -1.14
CA GLN A 77 4.85 16.19 -0.54
C GLN A 77 4.89 16.30 0.99
N HIS A 78 5.94 15.77 1.62
CA HIS A 78 6.18 15.88 3.05
C HIS A 78 7.66 16.22 3.28
N SER A 79 8.00 17.51 3.24
CA SER A 79 9.37 18.03 3.38
C SER A 79 10.15 17.45 4.57
N GLU A 80 9.44 17.03 5.62
CA GLU A 80 10.00 16.36 6.81
C GLU A 80 10.74 15.04 6.50
N LEU A 81 10.44 14.37 5.38
CA LEU A 81 11.02 13.08 5.00
C LEU A 81 12.02 13.15 3.84
N ASP A 82 12.29 14.34 3.30
CA ASP A 82 13.21 14.46 2.16
C ASP A 82 14.65 14.09 2.55
N GLY A 83 15.04 14.38 3.80
CA GLY A 83 16.33 13.99 4.37
C GLY A 83 16.50 12.50 4.70
N ALA A 84 15.45 11.68 4.56
CA ALA A 84 15.50 10.24 4.81
C ALA A 84 15.61 9.43 3.50
N ASP A 85 16.21 8.24 3.56
CA ASP A 85 16.25 7.32 2.42
C ASP A 85 14.83 6.93 1.97
N GLY A 86 14.60 6.94 0.66
CA GLY A 86 13.42 6.36 0.04
C GLY A 86 13.57 4.86 -0.20
N ARG A 87 12.44 4.16 -0.39
CA ARG A 87 12.48 2.73 -0.73
C ARG A 87 11.31 2.34 -1.61
N ILE A 88 11.62 1.67 -2.71
CA ILE A 88 10.63 1.05 -3.59
C ILE A 88 10.49 -0.42 -3.20
N PHE A 89 9.27 -0.91 -3.14
CA PHE A 89 8.95 -2.32 -3.00
C PHE A 89 8.28 -2.81 -4.29
N ALA A 90 8.78 -3.92 -4.83
CA ALA A 90 8.23 -4.56 -6.00
C ALA A 90 7.66 -5.93 -5.60
N PHE A 91 6.39 -6.14 -5.94
CA PHE A 91 5.64 -7.35 -5.65
C PHE A 91 5.38 -8.11 -6.94
N ASP A 92 5.65 -9.41 -6.96
CA ASP A 92 5.18 -10.25 -8.07
C ASP A 92 3.67 -10.48 -7.94
N VAL A 93 2.94 -10.00 -8.94
CA VAL A 93 1.48 -10.04 -9.02
C VAL A 93 1.01 -10.77 -10.26
N THR A 94 1.90 -11.48 -10.96
CA THR A 94 1.62 -12.12 -12.26
C THR A 94 0.40 -13.05 -12.17
N ASN A 95 0.34 -13.87 -11.11
CA ASN A 95 -0.75 -14.82 -10.85
C ASN A 95 -1.65 -14.38 -9.69
N ARG A 96 -1.59 -13.11 -9.29
CA ARG A 96 -2.26 -12.59 -8.08
C ARG A 96 -3.21 -11.44 -8.38
N ARG A 97 -3.77 -11.39 -9.59
CA ARG A 97 -4.68 -10.32 -10.02
C ARG A 97 -6.12 -10.64 -9.64
N VAL A 98 -6.81 -9.65 -9.08
CA VAL A 98 -8.24 -9.69 -8.82
C VAL A 98 -9.00 -9.23 -10.06
N GLN A 99 -9.93 -10.06 -10.51
CA GLN A 99 -10.95 -9.69 -11.48
C GLN A 99 -12.30 -9.59 -10.77
N LEU A 100 -13.15 -8.67 -11.20
CA LEU A 100 -14.48 -8.46 -10.61
C LEU A 100 -15.44 -9.57 -11.07
N ASP A 101 -15.34 -10.74 -10.45
CA ASP A 101 -16.27 -11.86 -10.56
C ASP A 101 -17.31 -11.83 -9.42
N ALA A 102 -18.13 -12.89 -9.30
CA ALA A 102 -19.15 -12.97 -8.24
C ALA A 102 -18.58 -12.90 -6.80
N LYS A 103 -17.30 -13.26 -6.59
CA LYS A 103 -16.64 -13.18 -5.29
C LYS A 103 -16.19 -11.75 -4.98
N TRP A 104 -15.67 -11.03 -5.97
CA TRP A 104 -15.05 -9.70 -5.76
C TRP A 104 -15.99 -8.54 -6.06
N ASN A 105 -17.02 -8.76 -6.88
CA ASN A 105 -18.09 -7.80 -7.15
C ASN A 105 -19.29 -8.06 -6.25
N THR A 106 -19.09 -7.92 -4.95
CA THR A 106 -20.11 -8.16 -3.90
C THR A 106 -20.23 -6.94 -2.99
N TYR A 107 -21.33 -6.85 -2.25
CA TYR A 107 -21.57 -5.80 -1.25
C TYR A 107 -20.90 -6.09 0.10
N ASP A 108 -20.66 -7.36 0.39
CA ASP A 108 -20.01 -7.82 1.61
C ASP A 108 -18.49 -7.80 1.49
N VAL A 109 -17.78 -7.99 2.60
CA VAL A 109 -16.31 -8.10 2.60
C VAL A 109 -15.90 -9.43 1.93
N PRO A 110 -15.21 -9.43 0.76
CA PRO A 110 -14.92 -10.66 0.01
C PRO A 110 -14.04 -11.69 0.74
N TRP A 111 -13.33 -11.24 1.77
CA TRP A 111 -12.40 -12.03 2.58
C TRP A 111 -12.88 -12.24 4.02
N SER A 112 -14.16 -12.00 4.33
CA SER A 112 -14.73 -12.21 5.67
C SER A 112 -14.47 -13.62 6.22
N GLY A 113 -14.57 -14.65 5.37
CA GLY A 113 -14.25 -16.04 5.72
C GLY A 113 -12.76 -16.39 5.73
N SER A 114 -11.87 -15.46 5.36
CA SER A 114 -10.44 -15.75 5.14
C SER A 114 -9.57 -15.63 6.40
N GLY A 115 -10.14 -15.18 7.52
CA GLY A 115 -9.42 -15.01 8.80
C GLY A 115 -8.90 -16.32 9.42
N ALA A 116 -9.57 -17.45 9.15
CA ALA A 116 -9.20 -18.76 9.66
C ALA A 116 -8.25 -19.50 8.69
N ASN A 117 -6.93 -19.45 8.97
CA ASN A 117 -5.92 -20.32 8.34
C ASN A 117 -5.88 -20.35 6.80
N THR A 118 -6.33 -19.32 6.09
CA THR A 118 -6.21 -19.24 4.62
C THR A 118 -4.88 -18.61 4.18
N PRO A 119 -4.46 -18.75 2.90
CA PRO A 119 -3.29 -18.06 2.36
C PRO A 119 -3.34 -16.53 2.47
N TRP A 120 -4.52 -15.92 2.65
CA TRP A 120 -4.77 -14.47 2.68
C TRP A 120 -3.78 -13.65 3.54
N CYS A 121 -3.40 -14.17 4.70
CA CYS A 121 -2.50 -13.50 5.66
C CYS A 121 -1.01 -13.89 5.52
N ARG A 122 -0.66 -14.80 4.60
CA ARG A 122 0.69 -15.40 4.50
C ARG A 122 1.33 -15.20 3.15
N ASP A 123 0.49 -15.12 2.12
CA ASP A 123 0.90 -15.00 0.76
C ASP A 123 1.09 -13.54 0.33
N LEU A 124 1.72 -13.35 -0.83
CA LEU A 124 1.86 -12.00 -1.37
C LEU A 124 0.49 -11.37 -1.62
N PRO A 125 0.42 -10.03 -1.55
CA PRO A 125 -0.81 -9.31 -1.78
C PRO A 125 -1.39 -9.60 -3.17
N LEU A 126 -2.72 -9.59 -3.24
CA LEU A 126 -3.42 -9.56 -4.51
C LEU A 126 -3.39 -8.14 -5.07
N LEU A 127 -3.31 -8.01 -6.38
CA LEU A 127 -3.44 -6.74 -7.09
C LEU A 127 -4.85 -6.60 -7.65
N TRP A 128 -5.54 -5.53 -7.29
CA TRP A 128 -6.75 -5.11 -7.98
C TRP A 128 -6.50 -3.79 -8.71
N ARG A 129 -6.90 -3.73 -9.98
CA ARG A 129 -6.92 -2.49 -10.75
C ARG A 129 -8.37 -2.02 -10.84
N PRO A 130 -8.74 -0.90 -10.21
CA PRO A 130 -10.07 -0.36 -10.35
C PRO A 130 -10.32 0.07 -11.80
N PRO A 131 -11.59 0.05 -12.28
CA PRO A 131 -11.99 0.89 -13.40
C PRO A 131 -11.53 2.33 -13.17
N SER A 132 -11.26 3.07 -14.25
CA SER A 132 -10.81 4.47 -14.16
C SER A 132 -11.97 5.36 -13.68
N TYR A 133 -12.21 5.40 -12.37
CA TYR A 133 -13.23 6.22 -11.72
C TYR A 133 -12.81 7.70 -11.60
N ASN A 134 -11.51 7.99 -11.67
CA ASN A 134 -10.96 9.33 -11.59
C ASN A 134 -9.71 9.45 -12.45
N GLU A 135 -9.27 10.68 -12.68
CA GLU A 135 -8.09 11.02 -13.49
C GLU A 135 -6.77 10.59 -12.84
N ARG A 136 -6.77 10.37 -11.52
CA ARG A 136 -5.60 9.95 -10.74
C ARG A 136 -5.17 8.53 -11.07
N ILE A 137 -6.11 7.60 -11.23
CA ILE A 137 -5.83 6.19 -11.57
C ILE A 137 -4.99 6.04 -12.85
N PRO A 138 -5.38 6.62 -14.02
CA PRO A 138 -4.57 6.53 -15.22
C PRO A 138 -3.27 7.31 -15.12
N ALA A 139 -3.27 8.52 -14.53
CA ALA A 139 -2.06 9.36 -14.39
C ALA A 139 -0.94 8.64 -13.62
N GLN A 140 -1.30 7.92 -12.57
CA GLN A 140 -0.35 7.24 -11.69
C GLN A 140 -0.11 5.77 -12.07
N GLN A 141 -0.82 5.28 -13.09
CA GLN A 141 -0.90 3.86 -13.44
C GLN A 141 -1.22 2.99 -12.20
N SER A 142 -2.20 3.45 -11.42
CA SER A 142 -2.46 2.93 -10.08
C SER A 142 -3.17 1.58 -10.08
N GLY A 143 -2.90 0.84 -9.02
CA GLY A 143 -3.69 -0.28 -8.52
C GLY A 143 -3.67 -0.29 -6.99
N PHE A 144 -4.39 -1.24 -6.43
CA PHE A 144 -4.46 -1.45 -4.99
C PHE A 144 -3.96 -2.84 -4.64
N LEU A 145 -3.08 -2.92 -3.64
CA LEU A 145 -2.77 -4.19 -3.01
C LEU A 145 -3.81 -4.53 -1.95
N LEU A 146 -4.26 -5.78 -1.99
CA LEU A 146 -5.23 -6.39 -1.09
C LEU A 146 -4.57 -7.59 -0.41
N ALA A 147 -4.42 -7.55 0.91
CA ALA A 147 -3.88 -8.67 1.67
C ALA A 147 -4.46 -8.71 3.08
N GLY A 148 -4.31 -9.87 3.72
CA GLY A 148 -4.55 -10.01 5.15
C GLY A 148 -3.34 -9.60 5.98
N VAL A 149 -3.58 -9.22 7.22
CA VAL A 149 -2.53 -8.88 8.19
C VAL A 149 -1.58 -10.08 8.35
N PRO A 150 -0.24 -9.86 8.30
CA PRO A 150 0.74 -10.94 8.36
C PRO A 150 0.48 -11.99 9.45
N LYS A 151 0.49 -13.27 9.05
CA LYS A 151 0.50 -14.44 9.93
C LYS A 151 1.69 -15.35 9.54
N VAL A 152 2.12 -16.19 10.48
CA VAL A 152 3.12 -17.26 10.25
C VAL A 152 2.64 -18.53 10.95
N TYR A 153 3.03 -19.69 10.44
CA TYR A 153 2.92 -20.93 11.21
C TYR A 153 3.89 -20.91 12.39
N ALA A 154 3.67 -21.77 13.38
CA ALA A 154 4.68 -22.03 14.40
C ALA A 154 6.00 -22.46 13.72
N GLY A 155 7.09 -21.75 13.98
CA GLY A 155 8.39 -21.97 13.31
C GLY A 155 8.49 -21.43 11.87
N GLY A 156 7.43 -20.81 11.33
CA GLY A 156 7.35 -20.30 9.96
C GLY A 156 7.93 -18.90 9.73
N ASN A 157 8.73 -18.37 10.66
CA ASN A 157 9.27 -17.00 10.59
C ASN A 157 10.40 -16.84 9.55
N ALA A 158 10.82 -17.94 8.91
CA ALA A 158 11.93 -17.95 7.96
C ALA A 158 11.77 -17.00 6.75
N GLN A 159 10.53 -16.59 6.43
CA GLN A 159 10.23 -15.61 5.38
C GLN A 159 10.51 -14.16 5.81
N TYR A 160 10.61 -13.88 7.11
CA TYR A 160 10.87 -12.55 7.68
C TYR A 160 12.25 -12.49 8.31
N ARG A 161 13.30 -12.63 7.49
CA ARG A 161 14.71 -12.52 7.95
C ARG A 161 15.08 -11.07 8.24
N LYS A 162 15.92 -10.84 9.25
CA LYS A 162 16.42 -9.48 9.54
C LYS A 162 17.42 -8.97 8.51
N ALA A 163 18.20 -9.86 7.90
CA ALA A 163 19.10 -9.51 6.82
C ALA A 163 19.26 -10.66 5.80
N PRO A 164 19.72 -10.36 4.57
CA PRO A 164 20.10 -11.39 3.61
C PRO A 164 21.18 -12.32 4.17
N GLY A 165 21.04 -13.63 3.97
CA GLY A 165 22.05 -14.61 4.38
C GLY A 165 22.20 -14.86 5.90
N THR A 166 21.49 -14.16 6.78
CA THR A 166 21.53 -14.46 8.23
C THR A 166 20.79 -15.76 8.52
N SER A 167 21.54 -16.77 8.99
CA SER A 167 20.94 -18.00 9.54
C SER A 167 20.44 -17.74 10.95
N GLY A 168 19.16 -18.00 11.21
CA GLY A 168 18.61 -18.05 12.58
C GLY A 168 18.07 -16.75 13.18
N ASP A 169 18.27 -15.58 12.56
CA ASP A 169 17.70 -14.31 13.06
C ASP A 169 16.50 -13.85 12.22
N PHE A 170 15.31 -14.00 12.80
CA PHE A 170 14.02 -13.73 12.17
C PHE A 170 13.24 -12.69 12.99
N TRP A 171 12.47 -11.85 12.30
CA TRP A 171 11.49 -10.99 12.95
C TRP A 171 10.39 -11.87 13.57
N ARG A 172 10.00 -11.54 14.80
CA ARG A 172 8.80 -12.09 15.44
C ARG A 172 7.58 -11.54 14.71
N ILE A 173 6.49 -12.30 14.68
CA ILE A 173 5.29 -11.90 13.94
C ILE A 173 4.71 -10.57 14.43
N ASN A 174 4.82 -10.29 15.73
CA ASN A 174 4.41 -9.00 16.29
C ASN A 174 5.27 -7.84 15.76
N GLU A 175 6.58 -8.04 15.60
CA GLU A 175 7.48 -7.03 15.03
C GLU A 175 7.17 -6.78 13.55
N VAL A 176 6.90 -7.85 12.80
CA VAL A 176 6.48 -7.77 11.39
C VAL A 176 5.20 -6.94 11.26
N ARG A 177 4.18 -7.26 12.08
CA ARG A 177 2.89 -6.53 12.10
C ARG A 177 3.05 -5.07 12.49
N ARG A 178 4.06 -4.69 13.28
CA ARG A 178 4.35 -3.28 13.58
C ARG A 178 5.00 -2.55 12.40
N ALA A 179 5.73 -3.28 11.55
CA ALA A 179 6.43 -2.70 10.39
C ALA A 179 5.57 -2.67 9.12
N THR A 180 4.69 -3.66 8.91
CA THR A 180 3.88 -3.79 7.69
C THR A 180 2.49 -4.35 7.97
N SER A 181 1.53 -3.92 7.15
CA SER A 181 0.16 -4.44 7.13
C SER A 181 -0.07 -5.57 6.12
N VAL A 182 0.93 -5.86 5.29
CA VAL A 182 0.83 -6.86 4.22
C VAL A 182 1.99 -7.88 4.29
N PRO A 183 1.77 -9.15 3.90
CA PRO A 183 2.83 -10.14 3.90
C PRO A 183 3.85 -9.87 2.80
N THR A 184 5.11 -10.20 3.06
CA THR A 184 6.21 -10.02 2.12
C THR A 184 7.12 -11.24 2.13
N LYS A 185 7.69 -11.59 0.97
CA LYS A 185 8.63 -12.70 0.83
C LYS A 185 9.96 -12.17 0.31
N MET A 186 10.72 -11.52 1.20
CA MET A 186 12.00 -10.90 0.84
C MET A 186 13.03 -11.95 0.44
N VAL A 187 13.77 -11.68 -0.63
CA VAL A 187 14.83 -12.56 -1.13
C VAL A 187 16.16 -11.83 -1.18
N ASP A 188 17.25 -12.59 -1.12
CA ASP A 188 18.58 -12.04 -1.34
C ASP A 188 18.87 -11.78 -2.83
N ARG A 189 19.97 -11.08 -3.10
CA ARG A 189 20.41 -10.75 -4.46
C ARG A 189 21.13 -11.91 -5.16
N SER A 190 21.31 -13.06 -4.50
CA SER A 190 22.11 -14.18 -5.04
C SER A 190 21.42 -14.91 -6.19
N GLY A 191 20.16 -14.56 -6.50
CA GLY A 191 19.41 -15.11 -7.64
C GLY A 191 18.89 -16.54 -7.41
N LYS A 192 19.40 -17.29 -6.44
CA LYS A 192 18.94 -18.66 -6.14
C LYS A 192 17.45 -18.73 -5.79
N ALA A 193 16.95 -17.71 -5.08
CA ALA A 193 15.53 -17.60 -4.76
C ALA A 193 14.68 -17.19 -5.98
N LEU A 194 15.23 -16.37 -6.89
CA LEU A 194 14.56 -15.97 -8.14
C LEU A 194 14.46 -17.13 -9.15
N GLN A 195 15.36 -18.11 -9.08
CA GLN A 195 15.36 -19.30 -9.94
C GLN A 195 14.35 -20.36 -9.50
N ARG A 196 14.00 -20.40 -8.21
CA ARG A 196 12.87 -21.19 -7.72
C ARG A 196 11.63 -20.38 -8.05
N ALA A 197 10.57 -21.00 -8.57
CA ALA A 197 9.27 -20.38 -8.88
C ALA A 197 8.56 -19.83 -7.62
N THR A 198 9.25 -18.94 -6.92
CA THR A 198 8.80 -18.20 -5.76
C THR A 198 8.26 -16.88 -6.26
N GLU A 199 7.28 -16.34 -5.56
CA GLU A 199 6.78 -14.98 -5.78
C GLU A 199 7.51 -14.08 -4.78
N PRO A 200 8.64 -13.45 -5.15
CA PRO A 200 9.44 -12.65 -4.24
C PRO A 200 8.86 -11.25 -4.05
N THR A 201 9.21 -10.65 -2.92
CA THR A 201 9.19 -9.20 -2.74
C THR A 201 10.62 -8.69 -2.92
N LEU A 202 10.81 -7.79 -3.89
CA LEU A 202 12.08 -7.11 -4.11
C LEU A 202 12.00 -5.70 -3.56
N THR A 203 13.16 -5.12 -3.25
CA THR A 203 13.21 -3.73 -2.79
C THR A 203 14.46 -3.01 -3.26
N ILE A 204 14.31 -1.73 -3.60
CA ILE A 204 15.39 -0.85 -4.03
C ILE A 204 15.43 0.32 -3.06
N ARG A 205 16.60 0.56 -2.47
CA ARG A 205 16.87 1.73 -1.63
C ARG A 205 17.27 2.91 -2.51
N ILE A 206 16.71 4.07 -2.21
CA ILE A 206 17.07 5.35 -2.80
C ILE A 206 17.66 6.20 -1.68
N THR A 207 18.90 6.64 -1.84
CA THR A 207 19.53 7.48 -0.81
C THR A 207 18.91 8.87 -0.82
N ALA A 208 18.81 9.50 0.36
CA ALA A 208 18.26 10.86 0.48
C ALA A 208 18.95 11.86 -0.47
N GLU A 209 20.28 11.80 -0.53
CA GLU A 209 21.15 12.61 -1.41
C GLU A 209 20.82 12.47 -2.91
N ALA A 210 20.26 11.35 -3.35
CA ALA A 210 19.92 11.13 -4.76
C ALA A 210 18.54 11.67 -5.14
N LYS A 211 17.65 11.94 -4.18
CA LYS A 211 16.23 12.28 -4.44
C LYS A 211 16.08 13.52 -5.32
N VAL A 212 16.82 14.60 -5.02
CA VAL A 212 16.72 15.88 -5.75
C VAL A 212 17.05 15.71 -7.23
N GLU A 213 18.15 15.03 -7.54
CA GLU A 213 18.56 14.81 -8.94
C GLU A 213 17.58 13.88 -9.67
N ILE A 214 17.09 12.83 -9.00
CA ILE A 214 16.09 11.92 -9.58
C ILE A 214 14.81 12.69 -9.89
N ARG A 215 14.29 13.49 -8.95
CA ARG A 215 13.08 14.31 -9.12
C ARG A 215 13.21 15.24 -10.33
N ARG A 216 14.32 15.97 -10.42
CA ARG A 216 14.60 16.86 -11.56
C ARG A 216 14.58 16.11 -12.90
N ARG A 217 15.16 14.91 -12.96
CA ARG A 217 15.14 14.09 -14.19
C ARG A 217 13.76 13.57 -14.53
N LEU A 218 13.00 13.11 -13.54
CA LEU A 218 11.63 12.65 -13.75
C LEU A 218 10.75 13.77 -14.30
N GLU A 219 10.90 14.99 -13.77
CA GLU A 219 10.20 16.16 -14.26
C GLU A 219 10.65 16.56 -15.68
N ARG A 220 11.95 16.68 -15.91
CA ARG A 220 12.50 17.09 -17.21
C ARG A 220 12.22 16.09 -18.34
N ASP A 221 12.44 14.81 -18.08
CA ASP A 221 12.44 13.77 -19.11
C ASP A 221 11.07 13.13 -19.31
N TYR A 222 10.22 13.11 -18.28
CA TYR A 222 8.91 12.44 -18.29
C TYR A 222 7.74 13.37 -17.93
N GLY A 223 8.00 14.63 -17.58
CA GLY A 223 6.95 15.57 -17.18
C GLY A 223 6.33 15.28 -15.82
N TYR A 224 6.93 14.43 -15.00
CA TYR A 224 6.36 14.06 -13.70
C TYR A 224 6.53 15.20 -12.69
N ASN A 225 5.39 15.69 -12.21
CA ASN A 225 5.27 16.74 -11.21
C ASN A 225 3.94 16.57 -10.45
N PRO A 226 3.70 17.31 -9.35
CA PRO A 226 2.46 17.15 -8.58
C PRO A 226 1.19 17.34 -9.40
N ALA A 227 1.14 18.30 -10.33
CA ALA A 227 -0.05 18.55 -11.16
C ALA A 227 -0.36 17.41 -12.13
N THR A 228 0.66 16.74 -12.69
CA THR A 228 0.48 15.58 -13.57
C THR A 228 0.18 14.29 -12.82
N MET A 229 0.69 14.15 -11.59
CA MET A 229 0.45 12.95 -10.75
C MET A 229 -0.85 13.05 -9.94
N TYR A 230 -1.33 14.27 -9.67
CA TYR A 230 -2.55 14.56 -8.91
C TYR A 230 -3.47 15.53 -9.67
N PRO A 231 -3.94 15.14 -10.87
CA PRO A 231 -4.67 16.05 -11.77
C PRO A 231 -6.10 16.35 -11.33
N ASP A 232 -6.63 15.59 -10.38
CA ASP A 232 -7.99 15.72 -9.89
C ASP A 232 -8.20 17.00 -9.06
N LEU A 233 -9.46 17.46 -8.95
CA LEU A 233 -9.82 18.66 -8.17
C LEU A 233 -9.31 18.60 -6.72
N PHE A 234 -9.29 17.39 -6.13
CA PHE A 234 -8.78 17.18 -4.79
C PHE A 234 -7.25 17.38 -4.71
N GLY A 235 -6.51 16.86 -5.69
CA GLY A 235 -5.08 17.09 -5.87
C GLY A 235 -4.76 18.57 -6.06
N MET A 236 -5.41 19.23 -7.03
CA MET A 236 -5.28 20.67 -7.26
C MET A 236 -5.50 21.48 -5.98
N ALA A 237 -6.59 21.21 -5.25
CA ALA A 237 -6.89 21.93 -4.01
C ALA A 237 -5.83 21.71 -2.92
N ALA A 238 -5.21 20.52 -2.86
CA ALA A 238 -4.12 20.22 -1.92
C ALA A 238 -2.83 20.97 -2.28
N GLU A 239 -2.46 20.98 -3.55
CA GLU A 239 -1.26 21.68 -4.04
C GLU A 239 -1.37 23.20 -3.85
N VAL A 240 -2.54 23.79 -4.14
CA VAL A 240 -2.78 25.23 -3.90
C VAL A 240 -2.62 25.57 -2.42
N ARG A 241 -3.18 24.76 -1.51
CA ARG A 241 -3.01 24.96 -0.06
C ARG A 241 -1.54 24.92 0.34
N GLN A 242 -0.81 23.91 -0.10
CA GLN A 242 0.61 23.77 0.21
C GLN A 242 1.44 24.95 -0.33
N ALA A 243 1.15 25.42 -1.53
CA ALA A 243 1.85 26.55 -2.14
C ALA A 243 1.57 27.88 -1.42
N VAL A 244 0.36 28.06 -0.88
CA VAL A 244 0.00 29.19 -0.02
C VAL A 244 0.69 29.10 1.34
N ASP A 245 0.65 27.94 2.00
CA ASP A 245 1.25 27.71 3.32
C ASP A 245 2.76 27.94 3.30
N ASN A 246 3.42 27.60 2.19
CA ASN A 246 4.85 27.83 1.97
C ASN A 246 5.19 29.26 1.51
N ALA A 247 4.20 30.17 1.47
CA ALA A 247 4.31 31.53 0.94
C ALA A 247 4.91 31.60 -0.48
N ALA A 248 4.73 30.56 -1.30
CA ALA A 248 5.21 30.52 -2.66
C ALA A 248 4.32 31.35 -3.61
N LEU A 249 3.02 31.42 -3.32
CA LEU A 249 2.03 32.17 -4.10
C LEU A 249 1.66 33.55 -3.53
N LEU A 250 2.09 33.87 -2.31
CA LEU A 250 1.77 35.13 -1.63
C LEU A 250 2.97 36.10 -1.53
N LYS A 251 4.03 35.81 -2.29
CA LYS A 251 5.16 36.72 -2.54
C LYS A 251 5.01 37.34 -3.92
#